data_AF-A0A3C0IFJ8-F1
#
_entry.id   AF-A0A3C0IFJ8-F1
#
_cell.length_a   1.000
_cell.length_b   1.000
_cell.length_c   1.000
_cell.angle_alpha   90.00
_cell.angle_beta   90.00
_cell.angle_gamma   90.00
#
_symmetry.space_group_name_H-M   'P 1'
#
loop_
_entity.id
_entity.type
_entity.pdbx_description
1 polymer ?
#
loop_
_entity_poly.entity_id
_entity_poly.type
_entity_poly.pdbx_seq_one_letter_code
_entity_poly.pdbx_strand_id
1 'polypeptide(L)' 'GVYSFAAEWTAKEWLPMVVEAGLVYIATVFSGNTFAKLSAQETEKAIDKKGVVIYKNFDTLEEAELWLQEKNSLVA' A
#
# COMPACT_ATOMS: atom_id res chain seq x y z
N GLY A 1 -16.95 -14.10 1.19
CA GLY A 1 -16.30 -14.75 0.03
C GLY A 1 -14.79 -14.74 0.25
N VAL A 2 -13.98 -15.51 -0.49
CA VAL A 2 -12.52 -15.62 -0.22
C VAL A 2 -11.81 -14.24 -0.16
N TYR A 3 -12.24 -13.29 -0.99
CA TYR A 3 -11.78 -11.89 -0.98
C TYR A 3 -12.04 -11.14 0.33
N SER A 4 -13.13 -11.43 1.05
CA SER A 4 -13.43 -10.78 2.32
C SER A 4 -12.52 -11.26 3.44
N PHE A 5 -12.14 -12.54 3.44
CA PHE A 5 -11.21 -13.09 4.42
C PHE A 5 -9.80 -12.53 4.23
N ALA A 6 -9.30 -12.49 2.99
CA ALA A 6 -7.98 -11.94 2.71
C ALA A 6 -7.89 -10.47 3.11
N ALA A 7 -8.88 -9.65 2.74
CA ALA A 7 -8.92 -8.24 3.12
C ALA A 7 -8.98 -8.05 4.65
N GLU A 8 -9.77 -8.88 5.35
CA GLU A 8 -9.87 -8.84 6.81
C GLU A 8 -8.56 -9.24 7.49
N TRP A 9 -7.94 -10.33 7.05
CA TRP A 9 -6.65 -10.80 7.57
C TRP A 9 -5.55 -9.76 7.33
N THR A 10 -5.48 -9.17 6.13
CA THR A 10 -4.49 -8.12 5.83
C THR A 10 -4.66 -6.93 6.76
N ALA A 11 -5.90 -6.53 7.03
CA ALA A 11 -6.20 -5.35 7.85
C ALA A 11 -6.02 -5.58 9.36
N LYS A 12 -6.23 -6.81 9.86
CA LYS A 12 -6.22 -7.15 11.29
C LYS A 12 -4.94 -7.82 11.77
N GLU A 13 -4.27 -8.59 10.91
CA GLU A 13 -3.11 -9.40 11.27
C GLU A 13 -1.84 -8.88 10.59
N TRP A 14 -1.83 -8.85 9.25
CA TRP A 14 -0.62 -8.52 8.49
C TRP A 14 -0.14 -7.09 8.71
N LEU A 15 -1.05 -6.11 8.59
CA LEU A 15 -0.68 -4.70 8.67
C LEU A 15 -0.03 -4.34 10.02
N PRO A 16 -0.57 -4.77 11.19
CA PRO A 16 0.14 -4.61 12.47
C PRO A 16 1.54 -5.24 12.48
N MET A 17 1.69 -6.47 11.97
CA MET A 17 2.98 -7.17 12.00
C MET A 17 4.06 -6.46 11.18
N VAL A 18 3.72 -5.97 9.99
CA VAL A 18 4.71 -5.28 9.15
C VAL A 18 5.06 -3.90 9.68
N VAL A 19 4.11 -3.20 10.31
CA VAL A 19 4.38 -1.94 11.00
C VAL A 19 5.34 -2.16 12.18
N GLU A 20 5.12 -3.21 12.98
CA GLU A 20 6.03 -3.56 14.08
C GLU A 20 7.44 -3.93 13.57
N ALA A 21 7.53 -4.55 12.39
CA ALA A 21 8.79 -4.84 11.72
C ALA A 21 9.47 -3.60 11.09
N GLY A 22 8.86 -2.41 11.19
CA GLY A 22 9.42 -1.14 10.71
C GLY A 22 9.03 -0.77 9.27
N LEU A 23 8.01 -1.39 8.69
CA LEU A 23 7.49 -0.99 7.38
C LEU A 23 6.79 0.38 7.49
N VAL A 24 7.35 1.39 6.83
CA VAL A 24 6.80 2.76 6.83
C VAL A 24 6.12 3.11 5.51
N TYR A 25 6.65 2.61 4.39
CA TYR A 25 6.20 2.98 3.04
C TYR A 25 5.76 1.75 2.26
N ILE A 26 4.60 1.84 1.60
CA ILE A 26 4.07 0.82 0.71
C ILE A 26 3.79 1.47 -0.65
N ALA A 27 4.34 0.87 -1.70
CA ALA A 27 4.06 1.25 -3.08
C ALA A 27 3.35 0.12 -3.82
N THR A 28 2.29 0.44 -4.55
CA THR A 28 1.51 -0.54 -5.32
C THR A 28 1.35 -0.10 -6.76
N VAL A 29 1.53 -1.04 -7.68
CA VAL A 29 1.36 -0.84 -9.13
C VAL A 29 0.07 -1.53 -9.56
N PHE A 30 -0.78 -0.83 -10.31
CA PHE A 30 -2.02 -1.42 -10.78
C PHE A 30 -1.94 -1.84 -12.23
N SER A 31 -2.75 -2.85 -12.57
CA SER A 31 -3.08 -3.08 -13.98
C SER A 31 -3.85 -1.87 -14.53
N GLY A 32 -3.52 -1.42 -15.74
CA GLY A 32 -4.08 -0.22 -16.38
C GLY A 32 -5.58 -0.24 -16.72
N ASN A 33 -6.38 -1.09 -16.08
CA ASN A 33 -7.84 -1.07 -16.20
C ASN A 33 -8.46 -0.11 -15.15
N THR A 34 -9.52 0.58 -15.54
CA THR A 34 -10.18 1.62 -14.72
C THR A 34 -10.71 1.10 -13.39
N PHE A 35 -11.18 -0.15 -13.35
CA PHE A 35 -11.72 -0.76 -12.13
C PHE A 35 -10.64 -1.03 -11.08
N ALA A 36 -9.47 -1.48 -11.51
CA ALA A 36 -8.31 -1.69 -10.63
C ALA A 36 -7.86 -0.36 -10.03
N LYS A 37 -7.81 0.71 -10.85
CA LYS A 37 -7.47 2.06 -10.37
C LYS A 37 -8.44 2.56 -9.30
N LEU A 38 -9.76 2.42 -9.53
CA LEU A 38 -10.79 2.79 -8.55
C LEU A 38 -10.68 1.98 -7.26
N SER A 39 -10.58 0.65 -7.37
CA SER A 39 -10.48 -0.24 -6.21
C SER A 39 -9.29 0.10 -5.33
N ALA A 40 -8.20 0.53 -5.94
CA ALA A 40 -6.97 0.74 -5.22
C ALA A 40 -6.80 2.17 -4.70
N GLN A 41 -7.46 3.16 -5.33
CA GLN A 41 -7.70 4.46 -4.71
C GLN A 41 -8.54 4.34 -3.41
N GLU A 42 -9.55 3.48 -3.39
CA GLU A 42 -10.34 3.24 -2.18
C GLU A 42 -9.50 2.54 -1.09
N THR A 43 -8.59 1.65 -1.50
CA THR A 43 -7.65 1.00 -0.58
C THR A 43 -6.68 2.00 0.03
N GLU A 44 -6.09 2.89 -0.78
CA GLU A 44 -5.21 3.97 -0.32
C GLU A 44 -5.91 4.86 0.71
N LYS A 45 -7.12 5.35 0.41
CA LYS A 45 -7.91 6.13 1.38
C LYS A 45 -8.19 5.38 2.67
N ALA A 46 -8.45 4.06 2.60
CA ALA A 46 -8.73 3.25 3.77
C ALA A 46 -7.49 3.06 4.65
N ILE A 47 -6.31 2.95 4.05
CA ILE A 47 -5.03 2.82 4.75
C ILE A 47 -4.58 4.17 5.31
N ASP A 48 -4.67 5.25 4.54
CA ASP A 48 -4.31 6.61 4.98
C ASP A 48 -5.11 7.04 6.21
N LYS A 49 -6.40 6.70 6.28
CA LYS A 49 -7.24 6.94 7.46
C LYS A 49 -6.71 6.29 8.74
N LYS A 50 -5.97 5.19 8.63
CA LYS A 50 -5.34 4.53 9.78
C LYS A 50 -4.03 5.21 10.20
N GLY A 51 -3.35 5.90 9.28
CA GLY A 51 -2.14 6.67 9.56
C GLY A 51 -0.94 5.83 10.03
N VAL A 52 -0.96 4.51 9.82
CA VAL A 52 0.08 3.58 10.31
C VAL A 52 1.21 3.33 9.32
N VAL A 53 0.94 3.52 8.02
CA VAL A 53 1.91 3.42 6.92
C VAL A 53 1.55 4.47 5.88
N ILE A 54 2.54 4.92 5.11
CA ILE A 54 2.32 5.78 3.94
C ILE A 54 2.17 4.86 2.73
N TYR A 55 0.96 4.82 2.19
CA TYR A 55 0.62 3.98 1.05
C TYR A 55 0.46 4.86 -0.19
N LYS A 56 1.07 4.46 -1.31
CA LYS A 56 0.93 5.19 -2.57
C LYS A 56 0.84 4.27 -3.77
N ASN A 57 0.06 4.73 -4.73
CA ASN A 57 -0.29 4.03 -5.93
C ASN A 57 0.39 4.59 -7.18
N PHE A 58 0.79 3.69 -8.08
CA PHE A 58 1.57 4.01 -9.28
C PHE A 58 1.04 3.29 -10.52
N ASP A 59 1.24 3.90 -11.68
CA ASP A 59 0.87 3.31 -12.97
C ASP A 59 2.02 2.43 -13.51
N THR A 60 3.27 2.65 -13.07
CA THR A 60 4.44 1.86 -13.47
C THR A 60 5.29 1.39 -12.28
N LEU A 61 6.04 0.30 -12.47
CA LEU A 61 7.00 -0.19 -11.47
C LEU A 61 8.14 0.80 -11.24
N GLU A 62 8.62 1.43 -12.31
CA GLU A 62 9.71 2.41 -12.25
C GLU A 62 9.37 3.60 -11.33
N GLU A 63 8.18 4.17 -11.47
CA GLU A 63 7.72 5.27 -10.60
C GLU A 63 7.61 4.84 -9.13
N ALA A 64 7.15 3.61 -8.88
CA ALA A 64 7.01 3.05 -7.53
C ALA A 64 8.37 2.85 -6.87
N GLU A 65 9.34 2.30 -7.59
CA GLU A 65 10.70 2.05 -7.11
C GLU A 65 11.44 3.36 -6.82
N LEU A 66 11.36 4.33 -7.74
CA LEU A 66 11.96 5.66 -7.54
C LEU A 66 11.41 6.34 -6.29
N TRP A 67 10.08 6.28 -6.08
CA TRP A 67 9.47 6.84 -4.88
C TRP A 67 9.94 6.14 -3.61
N LEU A 68 10.02 4.80 -3.60
CA LEU A 68 10.52 4.06 -2.44
C LEU A 68 11.99 4.40 -2.13
N GLN A 69 12.83 4.54 -3.16
CA GLN A 69 14.24 4.94 -3.00
C GLN A 69 14.37 6.34 -2.41
N GLU A 70 13.59 7.31 -2.93
CA GLU A 70 13.53 8.67 -2.38
C GLU A 70 13.16 8.62 -0.89
N LYS A 71 12.13 7.86 -0.53
CA LYS A 71 11.69 7.74 0.87
C LYS A 71 12.72 7.04 1.75
N ASN A 72 13.36 5.98 1.28
CA ASN A 72 14.39 5.28 2.04
C ASN A 72 15.62 6.18 2.31
N SER A 73 15.99 7.04 1.35
CA SER A 73 17.08 8.00 1.51
C SER A 73 16.80 9.11 2.54
N LEU A 74 15.53 9.33 2.91
CA LEU A 74 15.09 10.32 3.91
C LEU A 74 15.04 9.75 5.34
N VAL A 75 15.15 8.43 5.50
CA VAL A 75 15.12 7.76 6.81
C VAL A 75 16.52 7.26 7.23
N ALA A 76 17.51 7.28 6.32
CA ALA A 76 18.91 6.93 6.58
C ALA A 76 19.74 8.12 7.06
#